data_AF-A0A7I8KU09-F1
#
_entry.id   AF-A0A7I8KU09-F1
#
_cell.length_a   1.000
_cell.length_b   1.000
_cell.length_c   1.000
_cell.angle_alpha   90.00
_cell.angle_beta   90.00
_cell.angle_gamma   90.00
#
_symmetry.space_group_name_H-M   'P 1'
#
loop_
_entity.id
_entity.type
_entity.pdbx_description
1 polymer ?
#
loop_
_entity_poly.entity_id
_entity_poly.type
_entity_poly.pdbx_seq_one_letter_code
_entity_poly.pdbx_strand_id
1 'polypeptide(L)'
;MTLFLSYNRLSPSHKAFVSNLNTTSISKTVFEALTHEKWRQAMNEEMEALRKNDTWGLVRLPIGKKVVGCKWVYTIKYHSDGSIERYKARLVAKEYTKNYGVDSLETFAPVAKMNTIRVLLSLTINSDWDL
;
A
#
# COMPACT_ATOMS: atom_id res chain seq x y z
N MET A 1 -14.50 4.12 27.61
CA MET A 1 -14.99 5.34 26.93
C MET A 1 -15.24 4.98 25.47
N THR A 2 -16.47 4.60 25.12
CA THR A 2 -16.84 4.16 23.77
C THR A 2 -17.09 5.38 22.89
N LEU A 3 -16.19 5.62 21.93
CA LEU A 3 -16.35 6.67 20.92
C LEU A 3 -17.45 6.24 19.95
N PHE A 4 -18.65 6.79 20.12
CA PHE A 4 -19.73 6.62 19.15
C PHE A 4 -19.47 7.56 17.96
N LEU A 5 -19.01 7.01 16.83
CA LEU A 5 -18.94 7.78 15.58
C LEU A 5 -20.35 7.96 15.01
N SER A 6 -20.86 9.19 15.05
CA SER A 6 -22.12 9.56 14.38
C SER A 6 -21.87 9.91 12.92
N TYR A 7 -22.40 9.10 12.00
CA TYR A 7 -22.26 9.29 10.55
C TYR A 7 -23.34 10.22 9.95
N ASN A 8 -24.16 10.86 10.79
CA ASN A 8 -25.36 11.56 10.35
C ASN A 8 -25.09 12.75 9.39
N ARG A 9 -23.92 13.39 9.50
CA ARG A 9 -23.51 14.55 8.68
C ARG A 9 -22.79 14.20 7.37
N LEU A 10 -22.55 12.91 7.09
CA LEU A 10 -21.92 12.50 5.83
C LEU A 10 -22.94 12.56 4.68
N SER A 11 -22.46 12.94 3.49
CA SER A 11 -23.29 12.85 2.28
C SER A 11 -23.71 11.39 2.01
N PRO A 12 -24.78 11.15 1.26
CA PRO A 12 -25.23 9.80 0.95
C PRO A 12 -24.14 8.89 0.37
N SER A 13 -23.31 9.43 -0.53
CA SER A 13 -22.15 8.72 -1.10
C SER A 13 -21.09 8.36 -0.05
N HIS A 14 -20.79 9.26 0.89
CA HIS A 14 -19.83 8.98 1.96
C HIS A 14 -20.38 8.00 3.01
N LYS A 15 -21.69 8.01 3.28
CA LYS A 15 -22.34 7.01 4.15
C LYS A 15 -22.26 5.61 3.55
N ALA A 16 -22.55 5.47 2.25
CA ALA A 16 -22.45 4.20 1.54
C ALA A 16 -21.01 3.66 1.54
N PHE A 17 -20.04 4.53 1.25
CA PHE A 17 -18.61 4.20 1.30
C PHE A 17 -18.19 3.70 2.69
N VAL A 18 -18.51 4.44 3.76
CA VAL A 18 -18.13 4.06 5.14
C VAL A 18 -18.85 2.79 5.61
N SER A 19 -20.10 2.57 5.20
CA SER A 19 -20.81 1.31 5.48
C SER A 19 -20.09 0.12 4.85
N ASN A 20 -19.70 0.23 3.57
CA ASN A 20 -19.03 -0.86 2.84
C ASN A 20 -17.64 -1.19 3.39
N LEU A 21 -16.92 -0.20 3.94
CA LEU A 21 -15.65 -0.42 4.64
C LEU A 21 -15.80 -1.32 5.87
N ASN A 22 -16.94 -1.25 6.56
CA ASN A 22 -17.22 -2.09 7.73
C ASN A 22 -17.77 -3.47 7.36
N THR A 23 -18.43 -3.62 6.21
CA THR A 23 -19.03 -4.89 5.78
C THR A 23 -18.01 -5.85 5.18
N THR A 24 -16.89 -5.35 4.64
CA THR A 24 -15.96 -6.18 3.88
C THR A 24 -14.80 -6.66 4.74
N SER A 25 -14.77 -7.94 5.09
CA SER A 25 -13.65 -8.54 5.80
C SER A 25 -12.44 -8.66 4.88
N ILE A 26 -11.48 -7.74 5.04
CA ILE A 26 -10.17 -7.87 4.42
C ILE A 26 -9.48 -9.06 5.07
N SER A 27 -9.11 -10.06 4.28
CA SER A 27 -8.44 -11.23 4.80
C SER A 27 -7.14 -10.82 5.48
N LYS A 28 -6.95 -11.28 6.71
CA LYS A 28 -5.76 -10.93 7.52
C LYS A 28 -4.62 -11.92 7.33
N THR A 29 -4.91 -13.08 6.72
CA THR A 29 -3.98 -14.21 6.63
C THR A 29 -3.95 -14.77 5.22
N VAL A 30 -2.75 -15.16 4.76
CA VAL A 30 -2.57 -15.76 3.43
C VAL A 30 -3.48 -16.97 3.21
N PHE A 31 -3.66 -17.81 4.23
CA PHE A 31 -4.52 -19.00 4.13
C PHE A 31 -5.97 -18.66 3.79
N GLU A 32 -6.54 -17.65 4.43
CA GLU A 32 -7.89 -17.17 4.17
C GLU A 32 -7.98 -16.41 2.84
N ALA A 33 -6.93 -15.69 2.44
CA ALA A 33 -6.89 -15.07 1.12
C ALA A 33 -6.88 -16.12 -0.01
N LEU A 34 -6.17 -17.24 0.18
CA LEU A 34 -6.10 -18.32 -0.82
C LEU A 34 -7.40 -19.09 -1.00
N THR A 35 -8.31 -19.09 -0.02
CA THR A 35 -9.64 -19.71 -0.18
C THR A 35 -10.57 -18.86 -1.07
N HIS A 36 -10.25 -17.60 -1.30
CA HIS A 36 -11.02 -16.69 -2.13
C HIS A 36 -10.37 -16.47 -3.50
N GLU A 37 -11.07 -16.84 -4.56
CA GLU A 37 -10.59 -16.74 -5.93
C GLU A 37 -10.13 -15.32 -6.31
N LYS A 38 -10.88 -14.28 -5.90
CA LYS A 38 -10.54 -12.87 -6.17
C LYS A 38 -9.21 -12.45 -5.56
N TRP A 39 -8.90 -12.93 -4.35
CA TRP A 39 -7.62 -12.65 -3.69
C TRP A 39 -6.48 -13.44 -4.33
N ARG A 40 -6.72 -14.71 -4.71
CA ARG A 40 -5.76 -15.52 -5.46
C ARG A 40 -5.39 -14.88 -6.80
N GLN A 41 -6.37 -14.37 -7.54
CA GLN A 41 -6.13 -13.65 -8.79
C GLN A 41 -5.25 -12.41 -8.55
N ALA A 42 -5.60 -11.57 -7.57
CA ALA A 42 -4.81 -10.38 -7.25
C ALA A 42 -3.37 -10.71 -6.82
N MET A 43 -3.14 -11.83 -6.13
CA MET A 43 -1.79 -12.30 -5.78
C MET A 43 -1.01 -12.75 -7.01
N ASN A 44 -1.65 -13.45 -7.95
CA ASN A 44 -1.02 -13.87 -9.19
C ASN A 44 -0.63 -12.66 -10.06
N GLU A 45 -1.51 -11.67 -10.18
CA GLU A 45 -1.22 -10.42 -10.90
C GLU A 45 0.00 -9.70 -10.34
N GLU A 46 0.15 -9.63 -9.01
CA GLU A 46 1.34 -9.06 -8.36
C GLU A 46 2.60 -9.90 -8.67
N MET A 47 2.53 -11.22 -8.58
CA MET A 47 3.68 -12.10 -8.90
C MET A 47 4.11 -11.98 -10.36
N GLU A 48 3.16 -11.86 -11.29
CA GLU A 48 3.43 -11.62 -12.71
C GLU A 48 4.03 -10.25 -12.95
N ALA A 49 3.52 -9.20 -12.30
CA ALA A 49 4.07 -7.85 -12.40
C ALA A 49 5.51 -7.81 -11.87
N LEU A 50 5.76 -8.45 -10.72
CA LEU A 50 7.11 -8.59 -10.17
C LEU A 50 8.02 -9.30 -11.17
N ARG A 51 7.58 -10.43 -11.76
CA ARG A 51 8.37 -11.17 -12.75
C ARG A 51 8.64 -10.34 -14.01
N LYS A 52 7.67 -9.55 -14.47
CA LYS A 52 7.80 -8.71 -15.67
C LYS A 52 8.76 -7.54 -15.47
N ASN A 53 8.85 -7.02 -14.24
CA ASN A 53 9.71 -5.88 -13.95
C ASN A 53 11.21 -6.26 -13.92
N ASP A 54 11.55 -7.55 -13.91
CA ASP A 54 12.93 -8.06 -13.82
C ASP A 54 13.76 -7.42 -12.68
N THR A 55 13.10 -6.97 -11.61
CA THR A 55 13.73 -6.30 -10.47
C THR A 55 14.17 -7.25 -9.35
N TRP A 56 13.91 -8.54 -9.47
CA TRP A 56 14.26 -9.54 -8.45
C TRP A 56 14.70 -10.86 -9.09
N GLY A 57 15.60 -11.57 -8.41
CA GLY A 57 16.07 -12.89 -8.81
C GLY A 57 16.13 -13.81 -7.60
N LEU A 58 15.85 -15.09 -7.81
CA LEU A 58 15.99 -16.10 -6.77
C LEU A 58 17.48 -16.37 -6.54
N VAL A 59 18.00 -15.96 -5.39
CA VAL A 59 19.40 -16.16 -4.99
C VAL A 59 19.48 -17.09 -3.78
N ARG A 60 20.60 -17.82 -3.66
CA ARG A 60 20.90 -18.55 -2.42
C ARG A 60 21.22 -17.55 -1.31
N LEU A 61 20.75 -17.81 -0.10
CA LEU A 61 21.06 -16.98 1.06
C LEU A 61 22.59 -16.93 1.28
N PRO A 62 23.21 -15.73 1.24
CA PRO A 62 24.64 -15.60 1.52
C PRO A 62 24.96 -16.05 2.94
N ILE A 63 26.13 -16.68 3.11
CA ILE A 63 26.60 -17.16 4.41
C ILE A 63 26.67 -15.98 5.39
N GLY A 64 26.05 -16.13 6.56
CA GLY A 64 26.05 -15.11 7.61
C GLY A 64 25.01 -13.99 7.45
N LYS A 65 24.17 -13.99 6.40
CA LYS A 65 23.05 -13.05 6.25
C LYS A 65 21.74 -13.63 6.78
N LYS A 66 20.89 -12.77 7.37
CA LYS A 66 19.54 -13.13 7.79
C LYS A 66 18.55 -12.84 6.67
N VAL A 67 17.63 -13.77 6.43
CA VAL A 67 16.55 -13.59 5.45
C VAL A 67 15.60 -12.50 5.96
N VAL A 68 15.28 -11.52 5.11
CA VAL A 68 14.17 -10.60 5.37
C VAL A 68 12.88 -11.32 5.00
N GLY A 69 11.98 -11.49 5.95
CA GLY A 69 10.68 -12.08 5.69
C GLY A 69 9.86 -11.21 4.73
N CYS A 70 8.81 -11.75 4.13
CA CYS A 70 7.83 -10.98 3.37
C CYS A 70 6.42 -11.21 3.94
N LYS A 71 5.49 -10.30 3.63
CA LYS A 71 4.07 -10.44 3.95
C LYS A 71 3.22 -9.92 2.81
N TRP A 72 2.03 -10.51 2.66
CA TRP A 72 1.02 -9.99 1.76
C TRP A 72 0.22 -8.86 2.43
N VAL A 73 -0.04 -7.79 1.68
CA VAL A 73 -0.91 -6.70 2.06
C VAL A 73 -2.09 -6.67 1.10
N TYR A 74 -3.28 -6.85 1.66
CA TYR A 74 -4.52 -6.90 0.90
C TYR A 74 -5.27 -5.57 1.02
N THR A 75 -5.86 -5.12 -0.09
CA THR A 75 -6.65 -3.89 -0.14
C THR A 75 -7.75 -4.05 -1.16
N ILE A 76 -8.96 -3.62 -0.82
CA ILE A 76 -10.07 -3.52 -1.77
C ILE A 76 -10.15 -2.07 -2.23
N LYS A 77 -10.21 -1.86 -3.53
CA LYS A 77 -10.47 -0.56 -4.14
C LYS A 77 -11.96 -0.47 -4.43
N TYR A 78 -12.53 0.67 -4.08
CA TYR A 78 -13.94 0.97 -4.26
C TYR A 78 -14.07 2.15 -5.22
N HIS A 79 -15.12 2.11 -6.04
CA HIS A 79 -15.58 3.24 -6.82
C HIS A 79 -16.18 4.33 -5.90
N SER A 80 -16.41 5.52 -6.45
CA SER A 80 -16.99 6.66 -5.71
C SER A 80 -18.43 6.41 -5.22
N ASP A 81 -19.13 5.47 -5.84
CA ASP A 81 -20.45 5.00 -5.43
C ASP A 81 -20.41 3.96 -4.31
N GLY A 82 -19.20 3.52 -3.92
CA GLY A 82 -18.97 2.50 -2.90
C GLY A 82 -18.98 1.06 -3.42
N SER A 83 -19.19 0.82 -4.71
CA SER A 83 -19.07 -0.51 -5.31
C SER A 83 -17.60 -0.96 -5.39
N ILE A 84 -17.34 -2.27 -5.42
CA ILE A 84 -15.98 -2.81 -5.47
C ILE A 84 -15.42 -2.65 -6.89
N GLU A 85 -14.36 -1.85 -7.04
CA GLU A 85 -13.62 -1.70 -8.29
C GLU A 85 -12.71 -2.90 -8.52
N ARG A 86 -11.84 -3.21 -7.54
CA ARG A 86 -10.90 -4.33 -7.65
C ARG A 86 -10.33 -4.78 -6.32
N TYR A 87 -9.88 -6.04 -6.30
CA TYR A 87 -9.05 -6.60 -5.25
C TYR A 87 -7.59 -6.34 -5.59
N LYS A 88 -6.80 -5.92 -4.60
CA LYS A 88 -5.38 -5.63 -4.78
C LYS A 88 -4.57 -6.32 -3.70
N ALA A 89 -3.60 -7.12 -4.11
CA ALA A 89 -2.61 -7.74 -3.23
C ALA A 89 -1.23 -7.12 -3.53
N ARG A 90 -0.40 -6.99 -2.50
CA ARG A 90 1.00 -6.55 -2.63
C ARG A 90 1.90 -7.42 -1.77
N LEU A 91 3.04 -7.83 -2.32
CA LEU A 91 4.07 -8.52 -1.56
C LEU A 91 5.07 -7.49 -1.01
N VAL A 92 5.18 -7.39 0.31
CA VAL A 92 6.01 -6.38 0.96
C VAL A 92 7.01 -7.05 1.89
N ALA A 93 8.25 -6.54 1.91
CA ALA A 93 9.26 -6.96 2.87
C ALA A 93 8.79 -6.67 4.30
N LYS A 94 8.95 -7.65 5.18
CA LYS A 94 8.65 -7.58 6.60
C LYS A 94 9.89 -7.00 7.30
N GLU A 95 10.05 -5.69 7.18
CA GLU A 95 11.21 -4.95 7.71
C GLU A 95 11.09 -4.78 9.23
N TYR A 96 11.34 -5.85 10.01
CA TYR A 96 11.47 -5.78 11.48
C TYR A 96 12.92 -5.95 11.97
N THR A 97 13.90 -5.96 11.07
CA THR A 97 15.27 -6.35 11.44
C THR A 97 16.37 -5.67 10.63
N LYS A 98 16.13 -4.46 10.09
CA LYS A 98 17.25 -3.60 9.73
C LYS A 98 17.76 -2.94 11.01
N ASN A 99 18.86 -3.44 11.55
CA ASN A 99 19.67 -2.64 12.45
C ASN A 99 20.20 -1.46 11.62
N TYR A 100 19.74 -0.27 11.96
CA TYR A 100 20.18 0.98 11.35
C TYR A 100 21.71 1.05 11.44
N GLY A 101 22.41 0.98 10.29
CA GLY A 101 23.87 1.09 10.22
C GLY A 101 24.67 -0.13 9.73
N VAL A 102 24.09 -1.34 9.62
CA VAL A 102 24.85 -2.53 9.12
C VAL A 102 24.43 -2.94 7.70
N ASP A 103 23.15 -2.85 7.35
CA ASP A 103 22.59 -3.29 6.06
C ASP A 103 21.84 -2.16 5.32
N SER A 104 22.13 -0.90 5.62
CA SER A 104 21.39 0.28 5.10
C SER A 104 22.29 1.23 4.31
N LEU A 105 23.09 0.70 3.39
CA LEU A 105 23.80 1.51 2.38
C LEU A 105 22.97 1.80 1.13
N GLU A 106 21.76 1.23 1.01
CA GLU A 106 20.87 1.55 -0.12
C GLU A 106 20.21 2.91 0.09
N THR A 107 20.65 3.86 -0.71
CA THR A 107 20.07 5.18 -0.92
C THR A 107 18.56 5.07 -1.15
N PHE A 108 17.76 5.54 -0.19
CA PHE A 108 16.34 5.77 -0.43
C PHE A 108 16.20 6.85 -1.52
N ALA A 109 15.55 6.53 -2.63
CA ALA A 109 15.22 7.51 -3.64
C ALA A 109 14.34 8.60 -3.00
N PRO A 110 14.70 9.90 -3.13
CA PRO A 110 13.87 10.97 -2.57
C PRO A 110 12.54 11.02 -3.32
N VAL A 111 11.45 10.70 -2.62
CA VAL A 111 10.10 10.87 -3.17
C VAL A 111 9.61 12.28 -2.85
N ALA A 112 9.48 13.11 -3.88
CA ALA A 112 8.91 14.44 -3.73
C ALA A 112 7.44 14.34 -3.28
N LYS A 113 7.11 14.95 -2.14
CA LYS A 113 5.73 15.02 -1.65
C LYS A 113 4.99 16.12 -2.38
N MET A 114 3.76 15.83 -2.83
CA MET A 114 2.91 16.80 -3.53
C MET A 114 2.66 18.07 -2.71
N ASN A 115 2.57 17.97 -1.38
CA ASN A 115 2.43 19.15 -0.52
C ASN A 115 3.67 20.05 -0.57
N THR A 116 4.87 19.48 -0.62
CA THR A 116 6.12 20.24 -0.76
C THR A 116 6.20 20.92 -2.12
N ILE A 117 5.81 20.21 -3.20
CA ILE A 117 5.75 20.79 -4.55
C ILE A 117 4.76 21.96 -4.61
N ARG A 118 3.58 21.82 -3.99
CA ARG A 118 2.58 22.91 -3.92
C ARG A 118 3.10 24.12 -3.17
N VAL A 119 3.78 23.93 -2.04
CA VAL A 119 4.39 25.03 -1.28
C VAL A 119 5.47 25.72 -2.10
N LEU A 120 6.32 24.97 -2.80
CA LEU A 120 7.37 25.52 -3.65
C LEU A 120 6.78 26.36 -4.79
N LEU A 121 5.78 25.85 -5.50
CA LEU A 121 5.07 26.59 -6.57
C LEU A 121 4.40 27.86 -6.04
N SER A 122 3.74 27.78 -4.88
CA SER A 122 3.15 28.95 -4.24
C SER A 122 4.21 30.00 -3.90
N LEU A 123 5.37 29.59 -3.39
CA LEU A 123 6.47 30.52 -3.06
C LEU A 123 7.04 31.19 -4.32
N THR A 124 7.26 30.42 -5.38
CA THR A 124 7.77 30.94 -6.64
C THR A 124 6.84 32.00 -7.23
N ILE A 125 5.54 31.73 -7.26
CA ILE A 125 4.53 32.68 -7.75
C ILE A 125 4.46 33.94 -6.88
N ASN A 126 4.56 33.80 -5.55
CA ASN A 126 4.52 34.97 -4.65
C ASN A 126 5.83 35.79 -4.66
N SER A 127 6.93 35.20 -5.14
CA SER A 127 8.25 35.83 -5.13
C SER A 127 8.70 36.30 -6.52
N ASP A 128 7.82 36.19 -7.53
CA ASP A 128 8.10 36.46 -8.95
C ASP A 128 9.41 35.78 -9.44
N TRP A 129 9.65 34.54 -8.99
CA TRP A 129 10.79 33.76 -9.49
C TRP A 129 10.41 33.07 -10.79
N ASP A 130 11.35 33.01 -11.73
CA ASP A 130 11.16 32.24 -12.96
C ASP A 130 11.14 30.73 -12.65
N LEU A 131 10.23 30.02 -13.32
CA LEU A 131 9.99 28.58 -13.21
C LEU A 131 10.59 27.82 -14.39
#